data_AF-A0A8X6G9M1-F1
#
_entry.id   AF-A0A8X6G9M1-F1
#
_cell.length_a   1.000
_cell.length_b   1.000
_cell.length_c   1.000
_cell.angle_alpha   90.00
_cell.angle_beta   90.00
_cell.angle_gamma   90.00
#
_symmetry.space_group_name_H-M   'P 1'
#
loop_
_entity.id
_entity.type
_entity.pdbx_description
1 polymer ?
#
loop_
_entity_poly.entity_id
_entity_poly.type
_entity_poly.pdbx_seq_one_letter_code
_entity_poly.pdbx_strand_id
1 'polypeptide(L)'
;MINGKCSKKYHRAFTSNTITGDDGYPRYRKRLTEDGGRDSATVHMQKGIMDVDNRWVIPYSLMLSKTFKTHINVEYCISVKLIKCICKYGNKGRDMAVFGVQPDVSDRNAVRVIDEISQWAGRYISSNEVAWRIFSFPMHERNPAVIHLSIHFENVQGVYFTDANVHQRAINPSGTTLTAFFTLCQEEAFIRTLLYSEVPSY
;
A
#
# COMPACT_ATOMS: atom_id res chain seq x y z
N MET A 1 15.45 18.14 9.71
CA MET A 1 15.42 18.62 11.11
C MET A 1 14.30 19.63 11.21
N ILE A 2 13.44 19.54 12.23
CA ILE A 2 12.40 20.51 12.56
C ILE A 2 12.74 21.02 13.96
N ASN A 3 12.94 22.33 14.13
CA ASN A 3 13.31 22.96 15.40
C ASN A 3 14.53 22.30 16.08
N GLY A 4 15.59 22.02 15.31
CA GLY A 4 16.80 21.38 15.84
C GLY A 4 16.62 19.91 16.25
N LYS A 5 15.45 19.30 16.03
CA LYS A 5 15.19 17.88 16.31
C LYS A 5 14.93 17.11 15.02
N CYS A 6 15.29 15.82 15.01
CA CYS A 6 14.97 14.97 13.88
C CYS A 6 13.45 14.72 13.84
N SER A 7 12.83 14.99 12.69
CA SER A 7 11.40 14.73 12.47
C SER A 7 11.03 13.26 12.64
N LYS A 8 12.01 12.36 12.53
CA LYS A 8 11.89 10.91 12.73
C LYS A 8 12.24 10.45 14.16
N LYS A 9 12.35 11.39 15.10
CA LYS A 9 12.62 11.14 16.54
C LYS A 9 13.98 10.50 16.83
N TYR A 10 14.98 10.82 16.02
CA TYR A 10 16.39 10.49 16.30
C TYR A 10 17.09 11.65 17.02
N HIS A 11 18.06 11.36 17.88
CA HIS A 11 18.60 10.05 18.24
C HIS A 11 17.69 9.26 19.21
N ARG A 12 17.73 7.92 19.16
CA ARG A 12 16.94 7.05 20.05
C ARG A 12 17.75 6.65 21.28
N ALA A 13 17.11 6.43 22.42
CA ALA A 13 17.81 5.95 23.62
C ALA A 13 18.47 4.57 23.38
N PHE A 14 19.57 4.29 24.08
CA PHE A 14 20.14 2.95 24.16
C PHE A 14 19.17 2.00 24.87
N THR A 15 19.18 0.74 24.47
CA THR A 15 18.31 -0.29 25.06
C THR A 15 18.98 -1.64 24.87
N SER A 16 19.11 -2.40 25.96
CA SER A 16 19.83 -3.69 25.97
C SER A 16 19.10 -4.79 25.20
N ASN A 17 17.77 -4.72 25.10
CA ASN A 17 16.92 -5.69 24.39
C ASN A 17 15.92 -4.98 23.47
N THR A 18 15.44 -5.68 22.44
CA THR A 18 14.32 -5.19 21.64
C THR A 18 13.03 -5.35 22.44
N ILE A 19 12.31 -4.25 22.66
CA ILE A 19 11.07 -4.23 23.45
C ILE A 19 9.90 -3.99 22.49
N THR A 20 8.92 -4.87 22.54
CA THR A 20 7.68 -4.79 21.78
C THR A 20 6.58 -4.26 22.69
N GLY A 21 6.07 -3.05 22.43
CA GLY A 21 4.99 -2.44 23.21
C GLY A 21 3.64 -2.47 22.48
N ASP A 22 2.56 -2.19 23.21
CA ASP A 22 1.18 -2.18 22.72
C ASP A 22 0.89 -1.04 21.71
N ASP A 23 1.74 -0.01 21.70
CA ASP A 23 1.64 1.11 20.74
C ASP A 23 2.02 0.70 19.30
N GLY A 24 2.57 -0.50 19.16
CA GLY A 24 2.88 -1.18 17.92
C GLY A 24 4.30 -0.97 17.44
N TYR A 25 5.00 0.09 17.85
CA TYR A 25 6.34 0.36 17.36
C TYR A 25 7.39 -0.27 18.27
N PRO A 26 8.12 -1.31 17.81
CA PRO A 26 9.18 -1.89 18.62
C PRO A 26 10.30 -0.88 18.88
N ARG A 27 10.80 -0.89 20.11
CA ARG A 27 12.03 -0.20 20.50
C ARG A 27 13.18 -1.18 20.35
N TYR A 28 13.91 -1.07 19.24
CA TYR A 28 15.01 -1.98 18.95
C TYR A 28 16.18 -1.81 19.92
N ARG A 29 16.84 -2.94 20.20
CA ARG A 29 18.12 -2.97 20.90
C ARG A 29 19.11 -2.01 20.24
N LYS A 30 19.65 -1.09 21.03
CA LYS A 30 20.73 -0.16 20.65
C LYS A 30 21.83 -0.34 21.68
N ARG A 31 22.91 -1.00 21.28
CA ARG A 31 24.03 -1.37 22.14
C ARG A 31 24.88 -0.15 22.46
N LEU A 32 25.29 -0.04 23.72
CA LEU A 32 26.38 0.84 24.14
C LEU A 32 27.71 0.31 23.60
N THR A 33 28.74 1.16 23.56
CA THR A 33 30.10 0.73 23.16
C THR A 33 30.56 -0.46 23.99
N GLU A 34 30.36 -0.42 25.31
CA GLU A 34 30.76 -1.49 26.24
C GLU A 34 30.12 -2.86 25.93
N ASP A 35 28.95 -2.87 25.29
CA ASP A 35 28.22 -4.08 24.88
C ASP A 35 28.55 -4.53 23.45
N GLY A 36 29.69 -4.12 22.90
CA GLY A 36 30.06 -4.36 21.51
C GLY A 36 29.27 -3.52 20.51
N GLY A 37 28.77 -2.35 20.95
CA GLY A 37 28.30 -1.30 20.07
C GLY A 37 29.47 -0.60 19.36
N ARG A 38 29.19 0.12 18.28
CA ARG A 38 30.22 0.91 17.60
C ARG A 38 30.42 2.22 18.33
N ASP A 39 31.68 2.60 18.50
CA ASP A 39 32.03 3.96 18.90
C ASP A 39 31.47 4.99 17.92
N SER A 40 31.31 6.22 18.41
CA SER A 40 30.83 7.33 17.61
C SER A 40 31.70 7.50 16.36
N ALA A 41 31.06 7.44 15.20
CA ALA A 41 31.68 7.73 13.93
C ALA A 41 31.41 9.19 13.55
N THR A 42 32.46 9.93 13.25
CA THR A 42 32.35 11.29 12.77
C THR A 42 31.87 11.28 11.31
N VAL A 43 30.75 11.94 11.04
CA VAL A 43 30.14 12.04 9.71
C VAL A 43 30.13 13.49 9.25
N HIS A 44 30.68 13.74 8.08
CA HIS A 44 30.62 15.04 7.42
C HIS A 44 29.26 15.20 6.71
N MET A 45 28.44 16.12 7.18
CA MET A 45 27.19 16.51 6.55
C MET A 45 27.34 17.89 5.89
N GLN A 46 26.45 18.22 4.95
CA GLN A 46 26.41 19.55 4.33
C GLN A 46 26.30 20.72 5.32
N LYS A 47 25.83 20.44 6.55
CA LYS A 47 25.63 21.45 7.62
C LYS A 47 26.70 21.41 8.72
N GLY A 48 27.77 20.63 8.54
CA GLY A 48 28.85 20.51 9.51
C GLY A 48 29.20 19.07 9.85
N ILE A 49 30.09 18.93 10.83
CA ILE A 49 30.58 17.65 11.33
C ILE A 49 29.67 17.19 12.47
N MET A 50 29.22 15.94 12.43
CA MET A 50 28.37 15.36 13.48
C MET A 50 28.88 13.98 13.87
N ASP A 51 28.99 13.75 15.17
CA ASP A 51 29.29 12.42 15.70
C ASP A 51 28.04 11.56 15.77
N VAL A 52 28.12 10.39 15.14
CA VAL A 52 27.02 9.46 14.92
C VAL A 52 27.36 8.14 15.61
N ASP A 53 26.62 7.80 16.65
CA ASP A 53 26.68 6.51 17.31
C ASP A 53 25.49 5.60 16.95
N ASN A 54 25.40 4.44 17.60
CA ASN A 54 24.32 3.48 17.45
C ASN A 54 22.91 4.07 17.68
N ARG A 55 22.77 5.20 18.36
CA ARG A 55 21.47 5.85 18.60
C ARG A 55 20.85 6.41 17.32
N TRP A 56 21.66 6.69 16.30
CA TRP A 56 21.26 7.22 15.00
C TRP A 56 20.95 6.14 13.96
N VAL A 57 21.39 4.90 14.18
CA VAL A 57 21.22 3.80 13.24
C VAL A 57 19.76 3.36 13.16
N ILE A 58 19.24 3.25 11.95
CA ILE A 58 17.91 2.70 11.64
C ILE A 58 18.02 1.17 11.62
N PRO A 59 17.00 0.41 12.08
CA PRO A 59 16.99 -1.05 11.97
C PRO A 59 17.24 -1.52 10.54
N TYR A 60 18.17 -2.45 10.36
CA TYR A 60 18.53 -2.98 9.05
C TYR A 60 18.93 -4.45 9.15
N SER A 61 18.85 -5.17 8.04
CA SER A 61 19.47 -6.49 7.90
C SER A 61 20.77 -6.33 7.14
N LEU A 62 21.88 -6.75 7.75
CA LEU A 62 23.19 -6.73 7.10
C LEU A 62 23.21 -7.62 5.85
N MET A 63 22.51 -8.76 5.90
CA MET A 63 22.37 -9.66 4.75
C MET A 63 21.65 -8.97 3.60
N LEU A 64 20.44 -8.44 3.83
CA LEU A 64 19.68 -7.76 2.78
C LEU A 64 20.45 -6.55 2.22
N SER A 65 21.06 -5.75 3.10
CA SER A 65 21.80 -4.56 2.66
C SER A 65 23.01 -4.90 1.80
N LYS A 66 23.73 -5.98 2.12
CA LYS A 66 24.85 -6.49 1.31
C LYS A 66 24.37 -7.10 -0.01
N THR A 67 23.32 -7.90 0.02
CA THR A 67 22.77 -8.57 -1.18
C THR A 67 22.31 -7.56 -2.22
N PHE A 68 21.60 -6.52 -1.80
CA PHE A 68 21.03 -5.52 -2.72
C PHE A 68 21.89 -4.26 -2.87
N LYS A 69 23.06 -4.20 -2.22
CA LYS A 69 23.99 -3.05 -2.22
C LYS A 69 23.28 -1.71 -1.92
N THR A 70 22.26 -1.74 -1.06
CA THR A 70 21.47 -0.56 -0.70
C THR A 70 21.02 -0.65 0.76
N HIS A 71 20.74 0.49 1.38
CA HIS A 71 20.26 0.52 2.75
C HIS A 71 18.79 0.08 2.81
N ILE A 72 18.53 -1.08 3.40
CA ILE A 72 17.18 -1.62 3.57
C ILE A 72 16.76 -1.48 5.03
N ASN A 73 15.76 -0.63 5.26
CA ASN A 73 15.11 -0.53 6.57
C ASN A 73 14.29 -1.80 6.82
N VAL A 74 14.56 -2.49 7.94
CA VAL A 74 13.84 -3.71 8.33
C VAL A 74 13.09 -3.45 9.62
N GLU A 75 11.75 -3.49 9.55
CA GLU A 75 10.90 -3.26 10.71
C GLU A 75 10.12 -4.51 11.12
N TYR A 76 10.21 -4.87 12.39
CA TYR A 76 9.37 -5.83 13.07
C TYR A 76 7.97 -5.25 13.32
N CYS A 77 6.95 -5.98 12.86
CA CYS A 77 5.57 -5.49 12.79
C CYS A 77 4.63 -6.46 13.53
N ILE A 78 4.23 -6.12 14.76
CA ILE A 78 3.25 -6.93 15.52
C ILE A 78 1.86 -6.28 15.57
N SER A 79 1.77 -4.96 15.64
CA SER A 79 0.48 -4.30 15.87
C SER A 79 -0.37 -4.19 14.61
N VAL A 80 -1.69 -4.28 14.79
CA VAL A 80 -2.72 -3.95 13.78
C VAL A 80 -2.48 -2.56 13.17
N LYS A 81 -1.93 -1.60 13.93
CA LYS A 81 -1.55 -0.27 13.41
C LYS A 81 -0.43 -0.34 12.36
N LEU A 82 0.54 -1.26 12.52
CA LEU A 82 1.62 -1.48 11.56
C LEU A 82 1.19 -2.34 10.38
N ILE A 83 0.34 -3.34 10.59
CA ILE A 83 -0.31 -4.07 9.48
C ILE A 83 -1.09 -3.08 8.63
N LYS A 84 -1.89 -2.18 9.25
CA LYS A 84 -2.56 -1.08 8.56
C LYS A 84 -1.56 -0.17 7.84
N CYS A 85 -0.38 0.09 8.41
CA CYS A 85 0.67 0.84 7.71
C CYS A 85 1.22 0.09 6.50
N ILE A 86 1.57 -1.20 6.61
CA ILE A 86 2.06 -2.01 5.48
C ILE A 86 0.99 -2.10 4.39
N CYS A 87 -0.24 -2.43 4.76
CA CYS A 87 -1.38 -2.40 3.84
C CYS A 87 -1.62 -1.00 3.28
N LYS A 88 -1.37 0.07 4.04
CA LYS A 88 -1.40 1.44 3.53
C LYS A 88 -0.23 1.75 2.60
N TYR A 89 0.92 1.09 2.68
CA TYR A 89 2.02 1.28 1.73
C TYR A 89 1.80 0.48 0.46
N GLY A 90 1.35 -0.78 0.57
CA GLY A 90 1.01 -1.62 -0.57
C GLY A 90 -0.28 -1.19 -1.29
N ASN A 91 -1.28 -0.74 -0.52
CA ASN A 91 -2.54 -0.20 -1.04
C ASN A 91 -2.62 1.32 -0.89
N LYS A 92 -1.50 2.02 -0.66
CA LYS A 92 -1.50 3.48 -0.82
C LYS A 92 -1.93 3.65 -2.25
N GLY A 93 -3.10 4.26 -2.44
CA GLY A 93 -3.68 4.42 -3.75
C GLY A 93 -2.58 4.87 -4.69
N ARG A 94 -2.49 4.20 -5.83
CA ARG A 94 -1.70 4.66 -6.97
C ARG A 94 -1.84 6.17 -7.06
N ASP A 95 -0.72 6.88 -7.17
CA ASP A 95 -0.76 8.33 -7.31
C ASP A 95 -1.78 8.66 -8.41
N MET A 96 -2.80 9.44 -8.04
CA MET A 96 -3.79 9.88 -9.00
C MET A 96 -3.06 10.87 -9.90
N ALA A 97 -2.82 10.46 -11.14
CA ALA A 97 -2.20 11.32 -12.13
C ALA A 97 -3.32 12.05 -12.85
N VAL A 98 -3.40 13.35 -12.64
CA VAL A 98 -4.22 14.23 -13.47
C VAL A 98 -3.35 14.63 -14.65
N PHE A 99 -3.75 14.24 -15.86
CA PHE A 99 -3.10 14.65 -17.09
C PHE A 99 -4.12 15.32 -18.01
N GLY A 100 -3.72 16.44 -18.61
CA GLY A 100 -4.50 17.13 -19.62
C GLY A 100 -3.68 17.23 -20.90
N VAL A 101 -4.31 16.94 -22.03
CA VAL A 101 -3.69 17.14 -23.34
C VAL A 101 -3.94 18.59 -23.73
N GLN A 102 -2.92 19.44 -23.56
CA GLN A 102 -2.99 20.82 -24.06
C GLN A 102 -2.32 20.91 -25.43
N PRO A 103 -2.90 21.66 -26.38
CA PRO A 103 -2.21 22.02 -27.61
C PRO A 103 -0.96 22.83 -27.27
N ASP A 104 0.08 22.67 -28.07
CA ASP A 104 1.35 23.37 -27.89
C ASP A 104 1.16 24.86 -28.20
N VAL A 105 1.02 25.69 -27.16
CA VAL A 105 0.88 27.14 -27.34
C VAL A 105 2.26 27.77 -27.21
N SER A 106 2.84 28.13 -28.35
CA SER A 106 4.14 28.82 -28.46
C SER A 106 4.12 30.27 -27.92
N ASP A 107 2.98 30.77 -27.47
CA ASP A 107 2.77 32.15 -27.06
C ASP A 107 2.62 32.26 -25.53
N ARG A 108 3.60 32.92 -24.87
CA ARG A 108 3.69 33.00 -23.39
C ARG A 108 2.63 33.88 -22.74
N ASN A 109 1.88 34.66 -23.53
CA ASN A 109 0.88 35.61 -23.07
C ASN A 109 -0.57 35.11 -23.25
N ALA A 110 -0.79 33.91 -23.77
CA ALA A 110 -2.12 33.35 -23.90
C ALA A 110 -2.71 32.97 -22.52
N VAL A 111 -3.91 33.45 -22.23
CA VAL A 111 -4.68 33.08 -21.04
C VAL A 111 -4.88 31.57 -21.05
N ARG A 112 -4.34 30.87 -20.06
CA ARG A 112 -4.57 29.43 -19.85
C ARG A 112 -6.04 29.22 -19.52
N VAL A 113 -6.84 28.89 -20.52
CA VAL A 113 -8.20 28.37 -20.31
C VAL A 113 -8.04 26.94 -19.78
N ILE A 114 -8.27 26.78 -18.48
CA ILE A 114 -8.29 25.46 -17.86
C ILE A 114 -9.67 24.86 -18.15
N ASP A 115 -9.73 23.98 -19.14
CA ASP A 115 -10.92 23.17 -19.39
C ASP A 115 -10.87 21.91 -18.52
N GLU A 116 -11.72 21.83 -17.51
CA GLU A 116 -11.86 20.69 -16.59
C GLU A 116 -12.26 19.40 -17.33
N ILE A 117 -12.93 19.49 -18.49
CA ILE A 117 -13.33 18.33 -19.30
C ILE A 117 -12.10 17.70 -19.99
N SER A 118 -11.12 18.52 -20.35
CA SER A 118 -9.86 18.07 -20.94
C SER A 118 -8.84 17.55 -19.92
N GLN A 119 -9.15 17.62 -18.62
CA GLN A 119 -8.32 17.06 -17.54
C GLN A 119 -8.82 15.67 -17.14
N TRP A 120 -8.00 14.66 -17.45
CA TRP A 120 -8.29 13.27 -17.11
C TRP A 120 -7.60 12.92 -15.80
N ALA A 121 -8.41 12.62 -14.77
CA ALA A 121 -7.90 12.05 -13.52
C ALA A 121 -7.81 10.52 -13.65
N GLY A 122 -6.61 10.03 -13.92
CA GLY A 122 -6.33 8.59 -14.05
C GLY A 122 -5.64 8.01 -12.81
N ARG A 123 -5.82 6.72 -12.56
CA ARG A 123 -4.98 5.97 -11.61
C ARG A 123 -3.68 5.56 -12.29
N TYR A 124 -2.53 6.05 -11.83
CA TYR A 124 -1.23 5.65 -12.38
C TYR A 124 -0.86 4.21 -12.00
N ILE A 125 -0.75 3.31 -12.98
CA ILE A 125 -0.23 1.95 -12.75
C ILE A 125 1.26 1.96 -13.10
N SER A 126 2.12 1.60 -12.15
CA SER A 126 3.56 1.50 -12.45
C SER A 126 3.83 0.43 -13.51
N SER A 127 4.85 0.63 -14.36
CA SER A 127 5.22 -0.32 -15.41
C SER A 127 5.44 -1.75 -14.89
N ASN A 128 6.02 -1.88 -13.69
CA ASN A 128 6.22 -3.17 -13.04
C ASN A 128 4.89 -3.84 -12.66
N GLU A 129 3.93 -3.08 -12.12
CA GLU A 129 2.61 -3.60 -11.81
C GLU A 129 1.82 -3.98 -13.08
N VAL A 130 1.94 -3.18 -14.16
CA VAL A 130 1.32 -3.50 -15.46
C VAL A 130 1.85 -4.81 -16.00
N ALA A 131 3.18 -5.01 -16.03
CA ALA A 131 3.79 -6.25 -16.47
C ALA A 131 3.28 -7.45 -15.64
N TRP A 132 3.24 -7.32 -14.31
CA TRP A 132 2.70 -8.36 -13.42
C TRP A 132 1.25 -8.73 -13.75
N ARG A 133 0.40 -7.73 -14.05
CA ARG A 133 -1.00 -7.95 -14.43
C ARG A 133 -1.14 -8.58 -15.80
N ILE A 134 -0.37 -8.14 -16.80
CA ILE A 134 -0.38 -8.70 -18.16
C ILE A 134 0.02 -10.18 -18.13
N PHE A 135 1.03 -10.53 -17.34
CA PHE A 135 1.48 -11.92 -17.20
C PHE A 135 0.66 -12.73 -16.18
N SER A 136 -0.39 -12.16 -15.60
CA SER A 136 -1.22 -12.81 -14.58
C SER A 136 -0.43 -13.39 -13.40
N PHE A 137 0.69 -12.76 -13.03
CA PHE A 137 1.47 -13.22 -11.88
C PHE A 137 0.75 -12.93 -10.56
N PRO A 138 0.85 -13.84 -9.57
CA PRO A 138 0.32 -13.58 -8.23
C PRO A 138 0.94 -12.32 -7.63
N MET A 139 0.11 -11.31 -7.40
CA MET A 139 0.57 -10.01 -6.85
C MET A 139 0.71 -10.02 -5.34
N HIS A 140 -0.13 -10.80 -4.67
CA HIS A 140 -0.10 -10.96 -3.22
C HIS A 140 -0.75 -12.29 -2.87
N GLU A 141 -0.21 -12.93 -1.84
CA GLU A 141 -0.80 -14.10 -1.22
C GLU A 141 -1.15 -13.72 0.21
N ARG A 142 -2.33 -14.16 0.69
CA ARG A 142 -2.75 -13.99 2.08
C ARG A 142 -3.03 -15.37 2.63
N ASN A 143 -2.46 -15.68 3.78
CA ASN A 143 -2.77 -16.88 4.53
C ASN A 143 -3.20 -16.48 5.95
N PRO A 144 -4.49 -16.64 6.32
CA PRO A 144 -5.57 -17.22 5.53
C PRO A 144 -5.99 -16.32 4.35
N ALA A 145 -6.56 -16.93 3.30
CA ALA A 145 -7.07 -16.19 2.15
C ALA A 145 -8.22 -15.26 2.59
N VAL A 146 -8.14 -13.99 2.22
CA VAL A 146 -9.19 -12.99 2.51
C VAL A 146 -9.76 -12.52 1.18
N ILE A 147 -11.02 -12.88 0.93
CA ILE A 147 -11.75 -12.51 -0.28
C ILE A 147 -12.72 -11.38 0.04
N HIS A 148 -12.73 -10.34 -0.78
CA HIS A 148 -13.66 -9.24 -0.64
C HIS A 148 -14.98 -9.61 -1.31
N LEU A 149 -16.04 -9.73 -0.51
CA LEU A 149 -17.39 -9.95 -1.01
C LEU A 149 -17.97 -8.63 -1.54
N SER A 150 -18.70 -8.70 -2.66
CA SER A 150 -19.43 -7.56 -3.23
C SER A 150 -20.68 -7.27 -2.41
N ILE A 151 -20.51 -6.73 -1.20
CA ILE A 151 -21.60 -6.35 -0.30
C ILE A 151 -22.14 -4.99 -0.72
N HIS A 152 -23.45 -4.91 -0.90
CA HIS A 152 -24.16 -3.68 -1.23
C HIS A 152 -25.54 -3.70 -0.56
N PHE A 153 -26.17 -2.53 -0.46
CA PHE A 153 -27.58 -2.44 -0.08
C PHE A 153 -28.48 -2.92 -1.22
N GLU A 154 -29.75 -3.16 -0.91
CA GLU A 154 -30.75 -3.53 -1.89
C GLU A 154 -30.86 -2.45 -2.98
N ASN A 155 -30.78 -2.85 -4.24
CA ASN A 155 -30.78 -1.97 -5.41
C ASN A 155 -29.60 -0.97 -5.50
N VAL A 156 -28.54 -1.15 -4.70
CA VAL A 156 -27.31 -0.35 -4.75
C VAL A 156 -26.13 -1.19 -5.25
N GLN A 157 -26.39 -2.21 -6.08
CA GLN A 157 -25.33 -2.96 -6.73
C GLN A 157 -24.64 -2.14 -7.84
N GLY A 158 -23.33 -2.33 -7.99
CA GLY A 158 -22.60 -1.84 -9.17
C GLY A 158 -22.99 -2.62 -10.41
N VAL A 159 -23.46 -1.94 -11.45
CA VAL A 159 -23.85 -2.55 -12.73
C VAL A 159 -22.98 -1.99 -13.86
N TYR A 160 -22.39 -2.88 -14.65
CA TYR A 160 -21.64 -2.52 -15.84
C TYR A 160 -22.57 -2.58 -17.06
N PHE A 161 -22.54 -1.53 -17.88
CA PHE A 161 -23.37 -1.40 -19.07
C PHE A 161 -22.57 -0.87 -20.26
N THR A 162 -23.14 -1.06 -21.44
CA THR A 162 -22.70 -0.47 -22.72
C THR A 162 -23.87 0.32 -23.29
N ASP A 163 -23.62 1.21 -24.27
CA ASP A 163 -24.67 2.05 -24.86
C ASP A 163 -25.85 1.23 -25.40
N ALA A 164 -25.59 0.02 -25.90
CA ALA A 164 -26.63 -0.88 -26.40
C ALA A 164 -27.52 -1.50 -25.31
N ASN A 165 -27.03 -1.66 -24.08
CA ASN A 165 -27.73 -2.41 -23.03
C ASN A 165 -28.16 -1.56 -21.81
N VAL A 166 -27.85 -0.25 -21.80
CA VAL A 166 -28.12 0.64 -20.67
C VAL A 166 -29.59 0.63 -20.25
N HIS A 167 -30.51 0.71 -21.22
CA HIS A 167 -31.95 0.70 -20.94
C HIS A 167 -32.41 -0.61 -20.32
N GLN A 168 -31.88 -1.75 -20.78
CA GLN A 168 -32.20 -3.06 -20.22
C GLN A 168 -31.63 -3.22 -18.81
N ARG A 169 -30.37 -2.80 -18.59
CA ARG A 169 -29.69 -2.87 -17.29
C ARG A 169 -30.33 -1.96 -16.23
N ALA A 170 -30.89 -0.82 -16.64
CA ALA A 170 -31.60 0.10 -15.76
C ALA A 170 -32.93 -0.48 -15.26
N ILE A 171 -33.62 -1.25 -16.10
CA ILE A 171 -34.90 -1.89 -15.74
C ILE A 171 -34.66 -3.18 -14.95
N ASN A 172 -33.69 -3.99 -15.39
CA ASN A 172 -33.35 -5.25 -14.75
C ASN A 172 -31.84 -5.33 -14.49
N PRO A 173 -31.39 -4.87 -13.31
CA PRO A 173 -29.98 -4.94 -12.95
C PRO A 173 -29.59 -6.40 -12.73
N SER A 174 -28.47 -6.82 -13.34
CA SER A 174 -27.92 -8.15 -13.11
C SER A 174 -27.55 -8.36 -11.66
N GLY A 175 -27.80 -9.58 -11.15
CA GLY A 175 -27.34 -9.99 -9.83
C GLY A 175 -25.82 -9.93 -9.71
N THR A 176 -25.34 -9.63 -8.50
CA THR A 176 -23.93 -9.78 -8.15
C THR A 176 -23.60 -11.25 -7.88
N THR A 177 -22.31 -11.59 -7.91
CA THR A 177 -21.84 -12.93 -7.56
C THR A 177 -22.30 -13.37 -6.17
N LEU A 178 -22.44 -12.42 -5.22
CA LEU A 178 -22.94 -12.69 -3.87
C LEU A 178 -24.44 -13.02 -3.87
N THR A 179 -25.26 -12.25 -4.58
CA THR A 179 -26.69 -12.55 -4.69
C THR A 179 -26.94 -13.87 -5.43
N ALA A 180 -26.16 -14.17 -6.46
CA ALA A 180 -26.23 -15.45 -7.17
C ALA A 180 -25.89 -16.62 -6.25
N PHE A 181 -24.86 -16.49 -5.41
CA PHE A 181 -24.54 -17.49 -4.39
C PHE A 181 -25.70 -17.73 -3.42
N PHE A 182 -26.38 -16.66 -2.96
CA PHE A 182 -27.54 -16.83 -2.09
C PHE A 182 -28.71 -17.54 -2.80
N THR A 183 -28.96 -17.25 -4.08
CA THR A 183 -29.95 -17.98 -4.88
C THR A 183 -29.58 -19.46 -5.00
N LEU A 184 -28.33 -19.78 -5.32
CA LEU A 184 -27.84 -21.16 -5.40
C LEU A 184 -27.97 -21.90 -4.07
N CYS A 185 -27.66 -21.25 -2.96
CA CYS A 185 -27.88 -21.81 -1.63
C CYS A 185 -29.37 -22.10 -1.35
N GLN A 186 -30.31 -21.36 -1.94
CA GLN A 186 -31.73 -21.64 -1.77
C GLN A 186 -32.16 -22.88 -2.56
N GLU A 187 -31.65 -23.04 -3.77
CA GLU A 187 -32.01 -24.11 -4.71
C GLU A 187 -31.34 -25.45 -4.38
N GLU A 188 -30.06 -25.43 -3.99
CA GLU A 188 -29.25 -26.64 -3.82
C GLU A 188 -28.70 -26.80 -2.39
N ALA A 189 -28.96 -27.95 -1.79
CA ALA A 189 -28.44 -28.28 -0.46
C ALA A 189 -26.91 -28.49 -0.44
N PHE A 190 -26.33 -28.96 -1.54
CA PHE A 190 -24.88 -29.18 -1.66
C PHE A 190 -24.08 -27.88 -1.54
N ILE A 191 -24.53 -26.81 -2.21
CA ILE A 191 -23.87 -25.50 -2.19
C ILE A 191 -23.76 -24.92 -0.77
N ARG A 192 -24.71 -25.24 0.13
CA ARG A 192 -24.67 -24.81 1.54
C ARG A 192 -23.51 -25.41 2.33
N THR A 193 -22.87 -26.47 1.81
CA THR A 193 -21.70 -27.09 2.45
C THR A 193 -20.38 -26.46 2.00
N LEU A 194 -20.40 -25.65 0.93
CA LEU A 194 -19.23 -25.00 0.34
C LEU A 194 -19.04 -23.58 0.85
N LEU A 195 -17.78 -23.13 0.90
CA LEU A 195 -17.45 -21.72 1.07
C LEU A 195 -17.77 -20.95 -0.21
N TYR A 196 -18.09 -19.66 -0.08
CA TYR A 196 -18.35 -18.77 -1.22
C TYR A 196 -17.25 -18.82 -2.31
N SER A 197 -16.00 -19.01 -1.89
CA SER A 197 -14.85 -19.11 -2.78
C SER A 197 -14.73 -20.42 -3.53
N GLU A 198 -15.36 -21.48 -3.04
CA GLU A 198 -15.28 -22.84 -3.57
C GLU A 198 -16.36 -23.08 -4.63
N VAL A 199 -17.48 -22.36 -4.57
CA VAL A 199 -18.62 -22.53 -5.49
C VAL A 199 -18.24 -22.44 -6.98
N PRO A 200 -17.40 -21.50 -7.44
CA PRO A 200 -17.04 -21.45 -8.87
C PRO A 200 -16.20 -22.64 -9.37
N SER A 201 -15.74 -23.51 -8.48
CA SER A 201 -14.92 -24.68 -8.84
C SER A 201 -15.74 -25.96 -9.08
N TYR A 202 -17.06 -25.90 -8.91
CA TYR A 202 -18.03 -26.97 -9.13
C TYR A 202 -19.03 -26.56 -10.20
#